data_AF-A0A3D1J454-F1
#
_entry.id   AF-A0A3D1J454-F1
#
_cell.length_a   1.000
_cell.length_b   1.000
_cell.length_c   1.000
_cell.angle_alpha   90.00
_cell.angle_beta   90.00
_cell.angle_gamma   90.00
#
_symmetry.space_group_name_H-M   'P 1'
#
loop_
_entity.id
_entity.type
_entity.pdbx_description
1 polymer ?
#
loop_
_entity_poly.entity_id
_entity_poly.type
_entity_poly.pdbx_seq_one_letter_code
_entity_poly.pdbx_strand_id
1 'polypeptide(L)'
;MDYEGFIGPAYRSTSLNVSADRVVNWYPEVVPTGVGKSRVAYFPTPGTAQAVTGTPAGVGRGLYAINGRTFAVIGSSLLEFFADGTFRTLYTFLS
;
A
#
# COMPACT_ATOMS: atom_id res chain seq x y z
N MET A 1 -3.74 -4.53 34.54
CA MET A 1 -4.75 -3.83 33.73
C MET A 1 -4.45 -4.21 32.30
N ASP A 2 -5.31 -5.02 31.69
CA ASP A 2 -5.15 -5.40 30.28
C ASP A 2 -5.79 -4.30 29.44
N TYR A 3 -5.01 -3.66 28.57
CA TYR A 3 -5.52 -2.65 27.66
C TYR A 3 -6.07 -3.32 26.40
N GLU A 4 -7.35 -3.11 26.13
CA GLU A 4 -8.02 -3.69 24.96
C GLU A 4 -7.35 -3.16 23.67
N GLY A 5 -6.79 -4.08 22.87
CA GLY A 5 -6.02 -3.75 21.66
C GLY A 5 -4.51 -3.58 21.86
N PHE A 6 -3.97 -3.68 23.08
CA PHE A 6 -2.53 -3.74 23.31
C PHE A 6 -2.02 -5.15 23.04
N ILE A 7 -1.50 -5.35 21.83
CA ILE A 7 -0.83 -6.56 21.39
C ILE A 7 0.66 -6.24 21.53
N GLY A 8 1.44 -7.11 22.19
CA GLY A 8 2.82 -6.82 22.60
C GLY A 8 3.76 -6.31 21.48
N PRO A 9 4.97 -5.87 21.83
CA PRO A 9 5.87 -5.21 20.88
C PRO A 9 6.21 -6.11 19.68
N ALA A 10 6.07 -5.58 18.47
CA ALA A 10 6.65 -6.14 17.26
C ALA A 10 8.15 -5.79 17.24
N TYR A 11 9.02 -6.80 17.37
CA TYR A 11 10.46 -6.59 17.49
C TYR A 11 11.20 -7.12 16.26
N ARG A 12 12.15 -6.33 15.73
CA ARG A 12 13.10 -6.81 14.72
C ARG A 12 14.39 -7.23 15.43
N SER A 13 14.61 -8.53 15.57
CA SER A 13 15.89 -9.05 16.04
C SER A 13 17.00 -8.79 15.01
N THR A 14 18.22 -8.51 15.49
CA THR A 14 19.42 -8.39 14.66
C THR A 14 19.76 -9.71 13.96
N SER A 15 19.42 -10.85 14.58
CA SER A 15 19.51 -12.17 13.99
C SER A 15 18.11 -12.67 13.63
N LEU A 16 17.83 -12.83 12.33
CA LEU A 16 16.53 -13.31 11.83
C LEU A 16 16.16 -14.69 12.38
N ASN A 17 17.15 -15.53 12.69
CA ASN A 17 16.95 -16.87 13.25
C ASN A 17 16.39 -16.85 14.68
N VAL A 18 16.51 -15.73 15.39
CA VAL A 18 16.06 -15.59 16.79
C VAL A 18 14.61 -15.10 16.85
N SER A 19 14.23 -14.16 15.99
CA SER A 19 12.86 -13.65 15.86
C SER A 19 12.73 -12.82 14.59
N ALA A 20 11.58 -12.91 13.93
CA ALA A 20 11.23 -12.19 12.71
C ALA A 20 9.91 -11.40 12.88
N ASP A 21 9.69 -10.79 14.04
CA ASP A 21 8.41 -10.16 14.42
C ASP A 21 8.24 -8.73 13.87
N ARG A 22 8.75 -8.45 12.66
CA ARG A 22 8.65 -7.13 12.03
C ARG A 22 7.28 -6.95 11.40
N VAL A 23 6.50 -6.01 11.92
CA VAL A 23 5.20 -5.59 11.35
C VAL A 23 5.40 -4.30 10.54
N VAL A 24 5.12 -4.33 9.24
CA VAL A 24 5.15 -3.13 8.36
C VAL A 24 3.90 -3.13 7.51
N ASN A 25 3.02 -2.14 7.70
CA ASN A 25 1.77 -2.01 6.95
C ASN A 25 0.86 -3.24 7.08
N TRP A 26 0.70 -3.81 8.27
CA TRP A 26 -0.32 -4.85 8.52
C TRP A 26 -1.39 -4.27 9.44
N TYR A 27 -2.63 -4.70 9.25
CA TYR A 27 -3.75 -4.29 10.09
C TYR A 27 -4.12 -5.41 11.09
N PRO A 28 -4.37 -5.09 12.36
CA PRO A 28 -4.80 -6.06 13.36
C PRO A 28 -6.29 -6.38 13.20
N GLU A 29 -6.65 -7.66 13.25
CA GLU A 29 -8.03 -8.14 13.35
C GLU A 29 -8.20 -8.97 14.63
N VAL A 30 -9.13 -8.56 15.49
CA VAL A 30 -9.45 -9.28 16.73
C VAL A 30 -10.17 -10.57 16.39
N VAL A 31 -9.65 -11.70 16.86
CA VAL A 31 -10.27 -13.01 16.63
C VAL A 31 -11.53 -13.12 17.50
N PRO A 32 -12.75 -13.14 16.93
CA PRO A 32 -14.00 -12.97 17.70
C PRO A 32 -14.25 -14.08 18.71
N THR A 33 -13.70 -15.27 18.46
CA THR A 33 -13.92 -16.44 19.30
C THR A 33 -12.94 -16.53 20.48
N GLY A 34 -11.81 -15.81 20.43
CA GLY A 34 -10.80 -15.79 21.50
C GLY A 34 -10.10 -17.13 21.79
N VAL A 35 -10.42 -18.21 21.05
CA VAL A 35 -9.90 -19.57 21.29
C VAL A 35 -8.61 -19.87 20.50
N GLY A 36 -8.13 -18.92 19.71
CA GLY A 36 -6.87 -19.02 18.96
C GLY A 36 -5.64 -18.82 19.85
N LYS A 37 -4.48 -19.32 19.39
CA LYS A 37 -3.17 -19.09 20.06
C LYS A 37 -2.80 -17.61 20.22
N SER A 38 -3.42 -16.73 19.42
CA SER A 38 -3.33 -15.28 19.55
C SER A 38 -4.75 -14.69 19.55
N ARG A 39 -4.96 -13.67 20.37
CA ARG A 39 -6.20 -12.87 20.41
C ARG A 39 -6.38 -11.99 19.16
N VAL A 40 -5.30 -11.72 18.44
CA VAL A 40 -5.27 -10.87 17.25
C VAL A 40 -4.44 -11.52 16.15
N ALA A 41 -4.97 -11.49 14.93
CA ALA A 41 -4.22 -11.82 13.74
C ALA A 41 -3.84 -10.52 13.03
N TYR A 42 -2.59 -10.42 12.57
CA TYR A 42 -2.22 -9.38 11.63
C TYR A 42 -2.48 -9.90 10.22
N PHE A 43 -3.08 -9.06 9.38
CA PHE A 43 -3.19 -9.30 7.95
C PHE A 43 -2.32 -8.29 7.20
N PRO A 44 -1.64 -8.69 6.12
CA PRO A 44 -0.89 -7.76 5.29
C PRO A 44 -1.81 -6.67 4.75
N THR A 45 -1.29 -5.46 4.46
CA THR A 45 -2.04 -4.47 3.68
C THR A 45 -2.62 -5.16 2.46
N PRO A 46 -3.93 -4.96 2.16
CA PRO A 46 -4.51 -5.42 0.92
C PRO A 46 -3.58 -4.99 -0.22
N GLY A 47 -3.04 -5.98 -0.93
CA GLY A 47 -2.01 -5.72 -1.93
C GLY A 47 -2.49 -4.68 -2.93
N THR A 48 -1.66 -3.72 -3.27
CA THR A 48 -1.95 -2.85 -4.41
C THR A 48 -1.84 -3.71 -5.67
N ALA A 49 -2.96 -3.92 -6.37
CA ALA A 49 -2.92 -4.49 -7.70
C ALA A 49 -2.39 -3.43 -8.68
N GLN A 50 -1.51 -3.84 -9.58
CA GLN A 50 -1.07 -2.97 -10.67
C GLN A 50 -2.28 -2.64 -11.54
N ALA A 51 -2.67 -1.36 -11.59
CA ALA A 51 -3.82 -0.93 -12.36
C ALA A 51 -3.50 -0.74 -13.85
N VAL A 52 -2.30 -0.22 -14.17
CA VAL A 52 -1.90 0.17 -15.53
C VAL A 52 -0.46 -0.29 -15.79
N THR A 53 -0.16 -0.67 -17.02
CA THR A 53 1.20 -1.03 -17.48
C THR A 53 1.66 -0.09 -18.58
N GLY A 54 2.96 0.19 -18.68
CA GLY A 54 3.55 0.86 -19.84
C GLY A 54 3.39 2.38 -19.90
N THR A 55 3.40 3.07 -18.75
CA THR A 55 3.42 4.55 -18.74
C THR A 55 4.68 5.09 -19.41
N PRO A 56 4.66 6.36 -19.88
CA PRO A 56 5.85 7.02 -20.41
C PRO A 56 7.05 6.89 -19.47
N ALA A 57 8.24 6.80 -20.04
CA ALA A 57 9.47 6.68 -19.27
C ALA A 57 9.70 7.92 -18.39
N GLY A 58 10.14 7.70 -17.15
CA GLY A 58 10.47 8.78 -16.22
C GLY A 58 9.97 8.53 -14.80
N VAL A 59 10.37 9.40 -13.89
CA VAL A 59 9.96 9.34 -12.48
C VAL A 59 8.53 9.86 -12.33
N GLY A 60 7.70 9.14 -11.58
CA GLY A 60 6.39 9.63 -11.13
C GLY A 60 6.57 10.75 -10.11
N ARG A 61 6.05 11.94 -10.42
CA ARG A 61 6.18 13.14 -9.58
C ARG A 61 4.97 13.37 -8.68
N GLY A 62 3.84 12.76 -9.01
CA GLY A 62 2.63 12.86 -8.20
C GLY A 62 1.44 12.19 -8.86
N LEU A 63 0.50 11.75 -8.03
CA LEU A 63 -0.78 11.18 -8.42
C LEU A 63 -1.89 11.94 -7.68
N TYR A 64 -2.96 12.27 -8.39
CA TYR A 64 -4.09 13.04 -7.85
C TYR A 64 -5.40 12.47 -8.36
N ALA A 65 -6.34 12.22 -7.45
CA ALA A 65 -7.68 11.72 -7.76
C ALA A 65 -8.73 12.78 -7.42
N ILE A 66 -9.58 13.11 -8.39
CA ILE A 66 -10.67 14.09 -8.24
C ILE A 66 -11.86 13.69 -9.11
N ASN A 67 -13.07 13.81 -8.57
CA ASN A 67 -14.33 13.55 -9.29
C ASN A 67 -14.36 12.20 -10.02
N GLY A 68 -13.83 11.14 -9.38
CA GLY A 68 -13.79 9.79 -9.96
C GLY A 68 -12.77 9.59 -11.08
N ARG A 69 -11.87 10.54 -11.31
CA ARG A 69 -10.79 10.47 -12.30
C ARG A 69 -9.44 10.50 -11.60
N THR A 70 -8.46 9.81 -12.16
CA THR A 70 -7.11 9.72 -11.61
C THR A 70 -6.11 10.30 -12.61
N PHE A 71 -5.27 11.21 -12.14
CA PHE A 71 -4.24 11.86 -12.92
C PHE A 71 -2.87 11.59 -12.32
N ALA A 72 -1.83 11.55 -13.13
CA ALA A 72 -0.45 11.59 -12.64
C ALA A 72 0.47 12.39 -13.54
N VAL A 73 1.53 12.92 -12.94
CA VAL A 73 2.66 13.46 -13.68
C VAL A 73 3.77 12.42 -13.66
N ILE A 74 4.16 11.91 -14.83
CA ILE A 74 5.24 10.94 -15.00
C ILE A 74 6.19 11.46 -16.07
N GLY A 75 7.48 11.57 -15.72
CA GLY A 75 8.47 12.14 -16.63
C GLY A 75 8.14 13.59 -16.97
N SER A 76 7.93 13.84 -18.26
CA SER A 76 7.46 15.12 -18.81
C SER A 76 6.01 15.07 -19.29
N SER A 77 5.19 14.12 -18.82
CA SER A 77 3.80 13.99 -19.26
C SER A 77 2.79 14.09 -18.11
N LEU A 78 1.68 14.78 -18.37
CA LEU A 78 0.46 14.70 -17.57
C LEU A 78 -0.46 13.63 -18.17
N LEU A 79 -0.84 12.65 -17.35
CA LEU A 79 -1.60 11.47 -17.74
C LEU A 79 -2.93 11.44 -17.00
N GLU A 80 -3.96 10.94 -17.67
CA GLU A 80 -5.21 10.49 -17.08
C GLU A 80 -5.30 8.95 -17.18
N PHE A 81 -5.72 8.29 -16.10
CA PHE A 81 -5.93 6.84 -16.06
C PHE A 81 -7.41 6.49 -16.11
N PHE A 82 -7.72 5.39 -16.79
CA PHE A 82 -9.06 4.84 -16.91
C PHE A 82 -9.19 3.51 -16.17
N ALA A 83 -10.43 3.16 -15.82
CA ALA A 83 -10.73 1.94 -15.07
C ALA A 83 -10.45 0.64 -15.86
N ASP A 84 -10.29 0.73 -17.18
CA ASP A 84 -9.93 -0.38 -18.07
C ASP A 84 -8.41 -0.69 -18.08
N GLY A 85 -7.63 0.02 -17.26
CA GLY A 85 -6.19 -0.15 -17.17
C GLY A 85 -5.40 0.59 -18.26
N THR A 86 -6.06 1.45 -19.03
CA THR A 86 -5.40 2.32 -20.02
C THR A 86 -5.13 3.72 -19.45
N PHE A 87 -4.33 4.49 -20.18
CA PHE A 87 -4.07 5.89 -19.87
C PHE A 87 -4.09 6.74 -21.14
N ARG A 88 -4.36 8.03 -20.98
CA ARG A 88 -4.23 9.04 -22.02
C ARG A 88 -3.25 10.12 -21.59
N THR A 89 -2.31 10.45 -22.47
CA THR A 89 -1.49 11.66 -22.32
C THR A 89 -2.33 12.89 -22.62
N LEU A 90 -2.49 13.76 -21.63
CA LEU A 90 -3.18 15.04 -21.76
C LEU A 90 -2.24 16.13 -22.23
N TYR A 91 -1.00 16.11 -21.74
CA TYR A 91 0.00 17.13 -22.05
C TYR A 91 1.42 16.58 -21.93
N THR A 92 2.35 17.15 -22.71
CA THR A 92 3.79 16.90 -22.60
C THR A 92 4.52 18.23 -22.40
N PHE A 93 5.24 18.35 -21.29
CA PHE A 93 6.10 19.49 -20.98
C PHE A 93 7.32 19.45 -21.90
N LEU A 94 7.57 20.55 -22.61
CA LEU A 94 8.86 20.77 -23.27
C LEU A 94 9.87 21.06 -22.17
N SER A 95 10.96 20.29 -22.14
CA SER A 95 12.07 20.45 -21.18
C SER A 95 12.75 21.80 -21.33
#